data_AF-A0A645HQN9-F1
#
_entry.id   AF-A0A645HQN9-F1
#
_cell.length_a   1.000
_cell.length_b   1.000
_cell.length_c   1.000
_cell.angle_alpha   90.00
_cell.angle_beta   90.00
_cell.angle_gamma   90.00
#
_symmetry.space_group_name_H-M   'P 1'
#
loop_
_entity.id
_entity.type
_entity.pdbx_description
1 polymer ?
#
loop_
_entity_poly.entity_id
_entity_poly.type
_entity_poly.pdbx_seq_one_letter_code
_entity_poly.pdbx_strand_id
1 'polypeptide(L)'
;MLTIKQSLLSLSCVMCTGEMKSHSFSEGLYIDSEKQIKQMAYLYTSKPRITLNQRSLPHDGAIIFDIIESPSKKLIGRYWTERKTTGEITLEFSCENLLEVLPSGLGPHPVTIANE
;
A
#
# COMPACT_ATOMS: atom_id res chain seq x y z
N MET A 1 3.63 5.90 -1.02
CA MET A 1 4.68 5.29 -0.17
C MET A 1 4.02 4.24 0.70
N LEU A 2 4.55 3.02 0.73
CA LEU A 2 4.12 1.98 1.66
C LEU A 2 5.20 1.80 2.72
N THR A 3 4.80 1.87 3.98
CA THR A 3 5.66 1.56 5.11
C THR A 3 5.21 0.23 5.72
N ILE A 4 6.15 -0.70 5.91
CA ILE A 4 5.89 -2.02 6.47
C ILE A 4 6.69 -2.16 7.76
N LYS A 5 6.00 -2.46 8.86
CA LYS A 5 6.62 -2.81 10.15
C LYS A 5 6.31 -4.26 10.46
N GLN A 6 7.35 -5.07 10.62
CA GLN A 6 7.26 -6.47 11.01
C GLN A 6 7.86 -6.68 12.40
N SER A 7 7.19 -7.44 13.24
CA SER A 7 7.74 -8.07 14.44
C SER A 7 7.59 -9.59 14.34
N LEU A 8 7.99 -10.33 15.38
CA LEU A 8 7.82 -11.79 15.41
C LEU A 8 6.35 -12.22 15.24
N LEU A 9 5.40 -11.44 15.76
CA LEU A 9 3.97 -11.82 15.84
C LEU A 9 3.04 -10.85 15.11
N SER A 10 3.56 -9.76 14.55
CA SER A 10 2.73 -8.75 13.91
C SER A 10 3.34 -8.23 12.64
N LEU A 11 2.47 -7.90 11.70
CA LEU A 11 2.78 -7.20 10.48
C LEU A 11 1.83 -6.00 10.42
N SER A 12 2.35 -4.82 10.07
CA SER A 12 1.54 -3.63 9.90
C SER A 12 1.99 -2.90 8.65
N CYS A 13 1.02 -2.53 7.82
CA CYS A 13 1.19 -1.86 6.56
C CYS A 13 0.48 -0.51 6.61
N VAL A 14 1.21 0.56 6.31
CA VAL A 14 0.67 1.90 6.20
C VAL A 14 0.97 2.43 4.82
N MET A 15 -0.07 2.59 3.99
CA MET A 15 0.03 3.25 2.70
C MET A 15 -0.26 4.73 2.88
N CYS A 16 0.62 5.59 2.40
CA CYS A 16 0.42 7.03 2.38
C CYS A 16 0.56 7.56 0.96
N THR A 17 -0.40 8.40 0.56
CA THR A 17 -0.38 9.19 -0.67
C THR A 17 -0.60 10.67 -0.34
N GLY A 18 -0.46 11.55 -1.34
CA GLY A 18 -0.77 12.98 -1.15
C GLY A 18 -2.22 13.24 -0.72
N GLU A 19 -3.13 12.29 -0.94
CA GLU A 19 -4.56 12.45 -0.71
C GLU A 19 -5.09 11.68 0.50
N MET A 20 -4.49 10.54 0.83
CA MET A 20 -5.02 9.62 1.85
C MET A 20 -3.94 8.87 2.61
N LYS A 21 -4.33 8.37 3.78
CA LYS A 21 -3.55 7.43 4.58
C LYS A 21 -4.39 6.20 4.85
N SER A 22 -3.87 5.02 4.50
CA SER A 22 -4.51 3.74 4.70
C SER A 22 -3.75 2.94 5.74
N HIS A 23 -4.49 2.39 6.71
CA HIS A 23 -3.96 1.52 7.75
C HIS A 23 -4.49 0.11 7.53
N SER A 24 -3.59 -0.87 7.55
CA SER A 24 -3.99 -2.27 7.56
C SER A 24 -4.62 -2.66 8.90
N PHE A 25 -5.53 -3.63 8.86
CA PHE A 25 -6.16 -4.21 10.05
C PHE A 25 -6.19 -5.75 10.03
N SER A 26 -5.74 -6.36 8.94
CA SER A 26 -5.59 -7.81 8.81
C SER A 26 -4.53 -8.07 7.75
N GLU A 27 -3.40 -8.64 8.16
CA GLU A 27 -2.22 -8.85 7.34
C GLU A 27 -1.82 -10.34 7.33
N GLY A 28 -1.34 -10.83 6.20
CA GLY A 28 -0.89 -12.19 6.04
C GLY A 28 0.30 -12.29 5.11
N LEU A 29 1.22 -13.19 5.45
CA LEU A 29 2.29 -13.64 4.55
C LEU A 29 1.99 -15.06 4.10
N TYR A 30 2.11 -15.30 2.80
CA TYR A 30 2.03 -16.63 2.22
C TYR A 30 3.34 -16.94 1.52
N ILE A 31 4.15 -17.78 2.16
CA ILE A 31 5.48 -18.17 1.68
C ILE A 31 5.50 -19.69 1.58
N ASP A 32 5.63 -20.18 0.36
CA ASP A 32 5.72 -21.61 0.02
C ASP A 32 6.85 -21.78 -0.99
N SER A 33 8.01 -22.25 -0.54
CA SER A 33 9.22 -22.38 -1.38
C SER A 33 9.06 -23.44 -2.47
N GLU A 34 8.35 -24.52 -2.17
CA GLU A 34 8.12 -25.63 -3.11
C GLU A 34 7.22 -25.19 -4.27
N LYS A 35 6.29 -24.26 -3.99
CA LYS A 35 5.40 -23.67 -5.00
C LYS A 35 5.89 -22.33 -5.55
N GLN A 36 7.08 -21.87 -5.15
CA GLN A 36 7.64 -20.58 -5.55
C GLN A 36 6.74 -19.38 -5.22
N ILE A 37 5.97 -19.47 -4.12
CA ILE A 37 5.06 -18.41 -3.69
C ILE A 37 5.73 -17.59 -2.60
N LYS A 38 5.76 -16.27 -2.80
CA LYS A 38 6.16 -15.30 -1.77
C LYS A 38 5.26 -14.08 -1.87
N GLN A 39 4.20 -14.08 -1.08
CA GLN A 39 3.15 -13.07 -1.14
C GLN A 39 2.87 -12.44 0.22
N MET A 40 2.43 -11.19 0.18
CA MET A 40 1.84 -10.47 1.29
C MET A 40 0.44 -10.01 0.89
N ALA A 41 -0.56 -10.28 1.72
CA ALA A 41 -1.91 -9.77 1.54
C ALA A 41 -2.32 -8.97 2.77
N TYR A 42 -3.07 -7.89 2.58
CA TYR A 42 -3.71 -7.22 3.70
C TYR A 42 -5.01 -6.53 3.34
N LEU A 43 -5.89 -6.42 4.34
CA LEU A 43 -7.06 -5.54 4.33
C LEU A 43 -6.70 -4.21 4.97
N TYR A 44 -7.28 -3.12 4.48
CA TYR A 44 -7.00 -1.78 4.98
C TYR A 44 -8.25 -0.89 5.00
N THR A 45 -8.22 0.11 5.88
CA THR A 45 -9.14 1.26 5.85
C THR A 45 -8.38 2.48 5.38
N SER A 46 -8.86 3.12 4.31
CA SER A 46 -8.32 4.37 3.79
C SER A 46 -9.06 5.57 4.39
N LYS A 47 -8.30 6.55 4.88
CA LYS A 47 -8.82 7.83 5.38
C LYS A 47 -8.24 8.97 4.53
N PRO A 48 -9.07 9.65 3.72
CA PRO A 48 -8.62 10.82 2.98
C PRO A 48 -8.34 12.01 3.91
N ARG A 49 -7.57 12.99 3.42
CA ARG A 49 -7.41 14.28 4.09
C ARG A 49 -8.77 14.96 4.24
N ILE A 50 -8.97 15.68 5.34
CA ILE A 50 -10.21 16.39 5.63
C ILE A 50 -10.61 17.32 4.48
N THR A 51 -9.63 17.98 3.87
CA THR A 51 -9.83 18.88 2.71
C THR A 51 -10.40 18.17 1.47
N LEU A 52 -10.31 16.85 1.39
CA LEU A 52 -10.79 16.02 0.29
C LEU A 52 -12.04 15.22 0.64
N ASN A 53 -12.59 15.37 1.86
CA ASN A 53 -13.73 14.59 2.34
C ASN A 53 -14.98 14.74 1.47
N GLN A 54 -15.14 15.88 0.77
CA GLN A 54 -16.29 16.09 -0.13
C GLN A 54 -16.26 15.19 -1.37
N ARG A 55 -15.07 14.77 -1.83
CA ARG A 55 -14.89 13.92 -3.03
C ARG A 55 -14.42 12.50 -2.72
N SER A 56 -13.91 12.26 -1.51
CA SER A 56 -13.41 10.98 -1.06
C SER A 56 -13.89 10.71 0.36
N LEU A 57 -14.71 9.68 0.53
CA LEU A 57 -15.12 9.19 1.84
C LEU A 57 -14.16 8.08 2.26
N PRO A 58 -14.00 7.84 3.57
CA PRO A 58 -13.33 6.65 4.07
C PRO A 58 -13.90 5.39 3.41
N HIS A 59 -13.03 4.43 3.13
CA HIS A 59 -13.43 3.17 2.52
C HIS A 59 -12.44 2.07 2.82
N ASP A 60 -12.94 0.83 2.80
CA ASP A 60 -12.11 -0.35 2.95
C ASP A 60 -11.65 -0.92 1.60
N GLY A 61 -10.55 -1.66 1.66
CA GLY A 61 -10.02 -2.37 0.53
C GLY A 61 -9.09 -3.50 0.94
N ALA A 62 -8.62 -4.22 -0.07
CA ALA A 62 -7.67 -5.28 0.07
C ALA A 62 -6.60 -5.18 -1.01
N ILE A 63 -5.44 -5.73 -0.73
CA ILE A 63 -4.31 -5.75 -1.64
C ILE A 63 -3.53 -7.04 -1.47
N ILE A 64 -3.03 -7.56 -2.59
CA ILE A 64 -2.09 -8.68 -2.64
C ILE A 64 -0.85 -8.19 -3.37
N PHE A 65 0.31 -8.46 -2.78
CA PHE A 65 1.62 -8.21 -3.34
C PHE A 65 2.39 -9.52 -3.51
N ASP A 66 3.02 -9.67 -4.67
CA ASP A 66 4.17 -10.55 -4.85
C ASP A 66 5.43 -9.84 -4.32
N ILE A 67 6.23 -10.56 -3.52
CA ILE A 67 7.47 -10.07 -2.94
C ILE A 67 8.63 -10.51 -3.83
N ILE A 68 9.29 -9.54 -4.46
CA ILE A 68 10.42 -9.78 -5.35
C ILE A 68 11.68 -9.26 -4.67
N GLU A 69 12.66 -10.13 -4.47
CA GLU A 69 13.94 -9.80 -3.83
C GLU A 69 15.10 -9.68 -4.83
N SER A 70 14.96 -10.28 -6.02
CA SER A 70 15.96 -10.30 -7.09
C SER A 70 15.32 -9.98 -8.44
N PRO A 71 15.94 -9.16 -9.31
CA PRO A 71 17.25 -8.50 -9.14
C PRO A 71 17.22 -7.27 -8.23
N SER A 72 16.03 -6.80 -7.85
CA SER A 72 15.83 -5.67 -6.95
C SER A 72 14.66 -5.90 -6.02
N LYS A 73 14.73 -5.35 -4.81
CA LYS A 73 13.65 -5.42 -3.81
C LYS A 73 12.45 -4.58 -4.29
N LYS A 74 11.36 -5.23 -4.64
CA LYS A 74 10.11 -4.58 -5.07
C LYS A 74 8.89 -5.39 -4.68
N LEU A 75 7.75 -4.71 -4.65
CA LEU A 75 6.44 -5.33 -4.51
C LEU A 75 5.64 -5.02 -5.77
N ILE A 76 5.04 -6.04 -6.37
CA ILE A 76 4.09 -5.89 -7.48
C ILE A 76 2.77 -6.45 -6.99
N GLY A 77 1.69 -5.70 -7.15
CA GLY A 77 0.43 -6.10 -6.58
C GLY A 77 -0.78 -5.53 -7.27
N ARG A 78 -1.93 -6.00 -6.79
CA ARG A 78 -3.25 -5.58 -7.22
C ARG A 78 -4.10 -5.31 -6.00
N TYR A 79 -4.99 -4.33 -6.12
CA TYR A 79 -5.89 -3.93 -5.06
C TYR A 79 -7.33 -3.86 -5.55
N TRP A 80 -8.25 -3.94 -4.61
CA TRP A 80 -9.67 -3.66 -4.82
C TRP A 80 -10.26 -2.98 -3.59
N THR A 81 -11.31 -2.21 -3.82
CA THR A 81 -11.99 -1.46 -2.76
C THR A 81 -13.48 -1.79 -2.70
N GLU A 82 -14.13 -1.53 -1.57
CA GLU A 82 -15.59 -1.60 -1.45
C GLU A 82 -16.32 -0.67 -2.45
N ARG A 83 -15.61 0.31 -3.02
CA ARG A 83 -16.11 1.23 -4.04
C ARG A 83 -16.12 0.62 -5.44
N LYS A 84 -15.87 -0.68 -5.56
CA LYS A 84 -15.77 -1.41 -6.84
C LYS A 84 -14.66 -0.88 -7.75
N THR A 85 -13.66 -0.19 -7.18
CA THR A 85 -12.44 0.16 -7.91
C THR A 85 -11.40 -0.93 -7.74
N THR A 86 -10.61 -1.14 -8.79
CA THR A 86 -9.49 -2.07 -8.79
C THR A 86 -8.31 -1.42 -9.49
N GLY A 87 -7.10 -1.91 -9.23
CA GLY A 87 -5.92 -1.44 -9.94
C GLY A 87 -4.68 -2.24 -9.60
N GLU A 88 -3.61 -1.93 -10.32
CA GLU A 88 -2.29 -2.50 -10.12
C GLU A 88 -1.36 -1.46 -9.48
N ILE A 89 -0.34 -1.94 -8.78
CA ILE A 89 0.63 -1.10 -8.09
C ILE A 89 1.99 -1.78 -8.05
N THR A 90 3.02 -1.01 -8.38
CA THR A 90 4.42 -1.40 -8.26
C THR A 90 5.11 -0.48 -7.28
N LEU A 91 5.84 -1.05 -6.33
CA LEU A 91 6.57 -0.33 -5.31
C LEU A 91 8.03 -0.78 -5.32
N GLU A 92 8.93 0.18 -5.30
CA GLU A 92 10.36 -0.06 -5.15
C GLU A 92 10.79 0.14 -3.69
N PHE A 93 11.79 -0.63 -3.26
CA PHE A 93 12.39 -0.44 -1.96
C PHE A 93 13.07 0.92 -1.86
N SER A 94 12.74 1.68 -0.83
CA SER A 94 13.30 3.02 -0.60
C SER A 94 14.37 3.01 0.49
N CYS A 95 14.04 2.59 1.71
CA CYS A 95 14.97 2.53 2.83
C CYS A 95 14.48 1.57 3.93
N GLU A 96 15.35 1.26 4.88
CA GLU A 96 15.03 0.40 6.04
C GLU A 96 14.36 1.17 7.19
N ASN A 97 14.59 2.48 7.27
CA ASN A 97 14.03 3.31 8.32
C ASN A 97 12.52 3.48 8.13
N LEU A 98 11.77 3.39 9.23
CA LEU A 98 10.33 3.60 9.24
C LEU A 98 10.03 5.08 9.01
N LEU A 99 9.60 5.44 7.80
CA LEU A 99 9.14 6.79 7.50
C LEU A 99 7.67 6.95 7.87
N GLU A 100 7.37 7.95 8.70
CA GLU A 100 6.01 8.29 9.13
C GLU A 100 5.33 9.33 8.23
N VAL A 101 6.15 10.08 7.48
CA VAL A 101 5.73 11.18 6.60
C VAL A 101 6.27 10.93 5.19
N LEU A 102 5.50 11.34 4.19
CA LEU A 102 5.95 11.30 2.81
C LEU A 102 7.21 12.16 2.64
N PRO A 103 8.31 11.62 2.10
CA PRO A 103 9.48 12.42 1.80
C PRO A 103 9.14 13.51 0.77
N SER A 104 9.73 14.69 0.95
CA SER A 104 9.63 15.80 0.00
C SER A 104 10.19 15.36 -1.35
N GLY A 105 9.41 15.54 -2.43
CA GLY A 105 9.83 15.20 -3.80
C GLY A 105 9.11 14.01 -4.43
N LEU A 106 8.18 13.36 -3.71
CA LEU A 106 7.20 12.46 -4.35
C LEU A 106 6.26 13.30 -5.21
N GLY A 107 6.16 12.96 -6.51
CA GLY A 107 5.30 13.66 -7.46
C GLY A 107 3.81 13.68 -7.07
N PRO A 108 2.98 14.48 -7.75
CA PRO A 108 1.56 14.59 -7.46
C PRO A 108 0.86 13.24 -7.58
N HIS A 109 -0.22 13.06 -6.82
CA HIS A 109 -1.02 11.84 -6.90
C HIS A 109 -1.66 11.73 -8.30
N PRO A 110 -1.68 10.54 -8.94
CA PRO A 110 -2.12 10.41 -10.34
C PRO A 110 -3.53 10.97 -10.61
N VAL A 111 -4.44 10.83 -9.64
CA VAL A 111 -5.82 11.33 -9.76
C VAL A 111 -5.92 12.85 -9.64
N THR A 112 -4.94 13.51 -9.01
CA THR A 112 -4.92 14.97 -8.90
C THR A 112 -4.65 15.62 -10.27
N ILE A 113 -3.81 15.00 -11.10
CA ILE A 113 -3.43 15.52 -12.44
C ILE A 113 -4.56 15.34 -13.46
N ALA A 114 -5.40 14.31 -13.31
CA ALA A 114 -6.49 14.02 -14.24
C ALA A 114 -7.69 14.98 -14.12
N ASN A 115 -7.68 15.91 -13.14
CA ASN A 115 -8.77 16.84 -12.86
C ASN A 115 -8.33 18.33 -12.93
N GLU A 116 -7.17 18.62 -13.52
CA GLU A 116 -6.72 19.98 -13.91
C GLU A 116 -6.78 20.11 -15.44
#